data_AF-G8SHH6-F1
#
_entry.id   AF-G8SHH6-F1
#
_cell.length_a   1.000
_cell.length_b   1.000
_cell.length_c   1.000
_cell.angle_alpha   90.00
_cell.angle_beta   90.00
_cell.angle_gamma   90.00
#
_symmetry.space_group_name_H-M   'P 1'
#
loop_
_entity.id
_entity.type
_entity.pdbx_description
1 polymer ?
#
loop_
_entity_poly.entity_id
_entity_poly.type
_entity_poly.pdbx_seq_one_letter_code
_entity_poly.pdbx_strand_id
1 'polypeptide(L)'
;MVLVLLRHTGDRALARAMRAGLGLSTVGMLLPVYWMATSIHQRTVLDANGRPVTMYQGHGVGGDPDGTGMPITHWNATGGDIRVPHFVGLHAVHMLLITAGLLAVAARTRPWLTEAVRRRLVGIMALAYGGLIGMLAWQVNRGQSLIHPDARTLIGLAGCLVPAAVAVTAVIMSARRVGEPHLMAAPTTA
;
A
#
# COMPACT_ATOMS: atom_id res chain seq x y z
N MET A 1 12.04 -14.20 33.75
CA MET A 1 11.11 -13.86 32.63
C MET A 1 11.29 -12.43 32.07
N VAL A 2 12.43 -11.76 32.31
CA VAL A 2 12.74 -10.40 31.77
C VAL A 2 13.81 -10.44 30.67
N LEU A 3 14.67 -11.47 30.65
CA LEU A 3 15.71 -11.67 29.63
C LEU A 3 15.19 -12.06 28.23
N VAL A 4 13.94 -12.50 28.09
CA VAL A 4 13.31 -12.81 26.79
C VAL A 4 12.75 -11.56 26.11
N LEU A 5 12.37 -10.54 26.89
CA LEU A 5 11.86 -9.26 26.38
C LEU A 5 13.00 -8.33 25.92
N LEU A 6 14.23 -8.56 26.40
CA LEU A 6 15.38 -7.68 26.18
C LEU A 6 16.41 -8.22 25.16
N ARG A 7 16.13 -9.33 24.47
CA ARG A 7 16.91 -9.78 23.28
C ARG A 7 16.43 -9.15 21.97
N HIS A 8 15.82 -7.97 22.01
CA HIS A 8 15.43 -7.25 20.80
C HIS A 8 16.28 -5.99 20.66
N THR A 9 17.53 -6.16 20.21
CA THR A 9 18.15 -5.12 19.37
C THR A 9 17.13 -4.85 18.25
N GLY A 10 16.43 -3.72 18.36
CA GLY A 10 15.17 -3.47 17.64
C GLY A 10 15.25 -3.87 16.17
N ASP A 11 14.38 -4.79 15.75
CA ASP A 11 14.40 -5.32 14.39
C ASP A 11 14.30 -4.15 13.40
N ARG A 12 15.39 -3.90 12.66
CA ARG A 12 15.47 -2.76 11.73
C ARG A 12 14.45 -2.89 10.61
N ALA A 13 13.98 -4.10 10.31
CA ALA A 13 12.89 -4.31 9.36
C ALA A 13 11.55 -3.82 9.93
N LEU A 14 11.26 -4.09 11.21
CA LEU A 14 10.07 -3.58 11.89
C LEU A 14 10.11 -2.06 12.02
N ALA A 15 11.23 -1.49 12.45
CA ALA A 15 11.40 -0.04 12.54
C ALA A 15 11.20 0.65 11.17
N ARG A 16 11.69 0.03 10.09
CA ARG A 16 11.45 0.52 8.72
C ARG A 16 9.98 0.42 8.32
N ALA A 17 9.30 -0.68 8.66
CA ALA A 17 7.88 -0.86 8.39
C ALA A 17 7.03 0.20 9.09
N MET A 18 7.33 0.51 10.36
CA MET A 18 6.64 1.56 11.11
C MET A 18 6.86 2.93 10.47
N ARG A 19 8.11 3.32 10.21
CA ARG A 19 8.44 4.64 9.64
C ARG A 19 7.83 4.85 8.27
N ALA A 20 7.98 3.86 7.37
CA ALA A 20 7.42 3.94 6.03
C ALA A 20 5.88 3.87 6.05
N GLY A 21 5.32 3.01 6.90
CA GLY A 21 3.88 2.84 7.07
C GLY A 21 3.21 4.11 7.55
N LEU A 22 3.74 4.72 8.61
CA LEU A 22 3.25 6.01 9.11
C LEU A 22 3.35 7.10 8.04
N GLY A 23 4.48 7.21 7.35
CA GLY A 23 4.64 8.19 6.27
C GLY A 23 3.62 8.02 5.14
N LEU A 24 3.38 6.78 4.69
CA LEU A 24 2.39 6.49 3.66
C LEU A 24 0.95 6.71 4.15
N SER A 25 0.63 6.37 5.39
CA SER A 25 -0.67 6.66 6.00
C SER A 25 -0.92 8.17 6.11
N THR A 26 0.10 8.96 6.45
CA THR A 26 0.02 10.42 6.42
C THR A 26 -0.25 10.93 5.01
N VAL A 27 0.45 10.41 4.00
CA VAL A 27 0.17 10.75 2.59
C VAL A 27 -1.29 10.42 2.23
N GLY A 28 -1.77 9.24 2.61
CA GLY A 28 -3.17 8.84 2.43
C GLY A 28 -4.17 9.82 3.04
N MET A 29 -3.86 10.36 4.22
CA MET A 29 -4.68 11.38 4.89
C MET A 29 -4.67 12.72 4.14
N LEU A 30 -3.53 13.12 3.56
CA LEU A 30 -3.38 14.40 2.87
C LEU A 30 -4.02 14.43 1.47
N LEU A 31 -4.19 13.27 0.83
CA LEU A 31 -4.74 13.19 -0.53
C LEU A 31 -6.15 13.83 -0.63
N PRO A 32 -7.16 13.45 0.17
CA PRO A 32 -8.46 14.12 0.13
C PRO A 32 -8.39 15.61 0.45
N VAL A 33 -7.51 16.03 1.37
CA VAL A 33 -7.32 17.44 1.73
C VAL A 33 -6.83 18.24 0.52
N TYR A 34 -5.91 17.68 -0.26
CA TYR A 34 -5.43 18.29 -1.51
C TYR A 34 -6.56 18.48 -2.53
N TRP A 35 -7.38 17.45 -2.78
CA TRP A 35 -8.54 17.59 -3.67
C TRP A 35 -9.57 18.56 -3.14
N MET A 36 -9.81 18.53 -1.83
CA MET A 36 -10.70 19.49 -1.17
C MET A 36 -10.19 20.92 -1.30
N ALA A 37 -8.88 21.19 -1.25
CA ALA A 37 -8.35 22.54 -1.38
C ALA A 37 -8.31 23.04 -2.84
N THR A 38 -8.23 22.14 -3.83
CA THR A 38 -8.00 22.50 -5.24
C THR A 38 -9.24 22.38 -6.12
N SER A 39 -10.26 21.64 -5.67
CA SER A 39 -11.41 21.25 -6.51
C SER A 39 -12.77 21.53 -5.86
N ILE A 40 -12.89 22.59 -5.04
CA ILE A 40 -14.19 22.98 -4.43
C ILE A 40 -15.13 23.51 -5.52
N HIS A 41 -16.28 22.85 -5.68
CA HIS A 41 -17.33 23.32 -6.57
C HIS A 41 -18.64 23.32 -5.79
N GLN A 42 -19.21 24.52 -5.59
CA GLN A 42 -20.51 24.64 -4.97
C GLN A 42 -21.58 24.02 -5.90
N ARG A 43 -22.42 23.16 -5.36
CA ARG A 43 -23.55 22.54 -6.05
C ARG A 43 -24.80 22.55 -5.18
N THR A 44 -25.95 22.45 -5.81
CA THR A 44 -27.24 22.33 -5.10
C THR A 44 -27.78 20.93 -5.33
N VAL A 45 -28.11 20.22 -4.27
CA VAL A 45 -28.73 18.89 -4.28
C VAL A 45 -30.02 18.91 -3.49
N LEU A 46 -30.96 18.06 -3.84
CA LEU A 46 -32.23 17.93 -3.11
C LEU A 46 -32.03 17.04 -1.89
N ASP A 47 -32.56 17.46 -0.74
CA ASP A 47 -32.66 16.61 0.43
C ASP A 47 -33.78 15.55 0.26
N ALA A 48 -33.96 14.68 1.26
CA ALA A 48 -35.00 13.66 1.26
C ALA A 48 -36.44 14.23 1.19
N ASN A 49 -36.62 15.52 1.50
CA ASN A 49 -37.90 16.22 1.44
C ASN A 49 -38.05 17.06 0.15
N GLY A 50 -37.10 16.94 -0.80
CA GLY A 50 -37.10 17.72 -2.05
C GLY A 50 -36.67 19.18 -1.87
N ARG A 51 -36.08 19.57 -0.73
CA ARG A 51 -35.60 20.94 -0.50
C ARG A 51 -34.18 21.09 -1.05
N PRO A 52 -33.88 22.19 -1.77
CA PRO A 52 -32.53 22.44 -2.26
C PRO A 52 -31.57 22.74 -1.10
N VAL A 53 -30.44 22.04 -1.05
CA VAL A 53 -29.36 22.22 -0.09
C VAL A 53 -28.05 22.45 -0.85
N THR A 54 -27.33 23.49 -0.44
CA THR A 54 -25.99 23.78 -0.98
C THR A 54 -24.96 22.81 -0.39
N MET A 55 -24.22 22.12 -1.25
CA MET A 55 -23.08 21.28 -0.92
C MET A 55 -21.82 21.75 -1.66
N TYR A 56 -20.65 21.41 -1.15
CA TYR A 56 -19.37 21.90 -1.68
C TYR A 56 -18.53 20.84 -2.40
N GLN A 57 -18.82 19.54 -2.20
CA GLN A 57 -18.21 18.44 -2.96
C GLN A 57 -18.94 17.11 -2.79
N GLY A 58 -18.75 16.21 -3.77
CA GLY A 58 -19.02 14.78 -3.64
C GLY A 58 -17.71 13.99 -3.54
N HIS A 59 -17.79 12.66 -3.47
CA HIS A 59 -16.59 11.81 -3.42
C HIS A 59 -16.05 11.46 -4.81
N GLY A 60 -16.87 11.66 -5.85
CA GLY A 60 -16.54 11.35 -7.23
C GLY A 60 -15.72 12.42 -7.95
N VAL A 61 -14.84 11.99 -8.84
CA VAL A 61 -14.06 12.84 -9.76
C VAL A 61 -14.36 12.44 -11.21
N GLY A 62 -14.46 13.44 -12.09
CA GLY A 62 -14.58 13.27 -13.55
C GLY A 62 -15.89 12.65 -14.05
N GLY A 63 -17.00 12.95 -13.38
CA GLY A 63 -18.33 12.47 -13.73
C GLY A 63 -19.36 12.95 -12.71
N ASP A 64 -20.43 12.19 -12.51
CA ASP A 64 -21.37 12.40 -11.42
C ASP A 64 -20.64 12.25 -10.07
N PRO A 65 -20.51 13.31 -9.25
CA PRO A 65 -19.79 13.21 -7.99
C PRO A 65 -20.49 12.31 -6.96
N ASP A 66 -21.77 11.96 -7.19
CA ASP A 66 -22.58 11.03 -6.38
C ASP A 66 -22.96 9.75 -7.14
N GLY A 67 -22.26 9.46 -8.25
CA GLY A 67 -22.56 8.36 -9.15
C GLY A 67 -22.73 7.02 -8.43
N THR A 68 -23.43 6.08 -9.07
CA THR A 68 -23.90 4.83 -8.46
C THR A 68 -22.82 4.16 -7.61
N GLY A 69 -23.12 3.94 -6.33
CA GLY A 69 -22.19 3.32 -5.39
C GLY A 69 -22.01 1.83 -5.62
N MET A 70 -20.79 1.34 -5.49
CA MET A 70 -20.47 -0.09 -5.40
C MET A 70 -21.18 -0.74 -4.21
N PRO A 71 -21.49 -2.06 -4.28
CA PRO A 71 -21.99 -2.77 -3.11
C PRO A 71 -20.95 -2.70 -1.99
N ILE A 72 -21.40 -2.47 -0.75
CA ILE A 72 -20.59 -2.39 0.48
C ILE A 72 -19.81 -1.10 0.64
N THR A 73 -18.88 -0.78 -0.26
CA THR A 73 -18.00 0.40 -0.08
C THR A 73 -18.68 1.71 -0.44
N HIS A 74 -19.76 1.63 -1.25
CA HIS A 74 -20.45 2.77 -1.84
C HIS A 74 -19.52 3.69 -2.64
N TRP A 75 -18.36 3.20 -3.09
CA TRP A 75 -17.46 3.95 -3.98
C TRP A 75 -18.11 4.17 -5.33
N ASN A 76 -17.79 5.28 -5.99
CA ASN A 76 -18.36 5.61 -7.29
C ASN A 76 -18.00 4.53 -8.33
N ALA A 77 -19.02 3.89 -8.89
CA ALA A 77 -18.87 2.84 -9.92
C ALA A 77 -18.72 3.43 -11.33
N THR A 78 -19.09 4.69 -11.53
CA THR A 78 -19.14 5.36 -12.84
C THR A 78 -17.95 6.27 -13.11
N GLY A 79 -17.31 6.79 -12.05
CA GLY A 79 -16.16 7.69 -12.11
C GLY A 79 -15.12 7.41 -11.03
N GLY A 80 -14.10 8.26 -10.95
CA GLY A 80 -13.05 8.13 -9.92
C GLY A 80 -13.60 8.44 -8.53
N ASP A 81 -13.08 7.83 -7.48
CA ASP A 81 -13.51 8.09 -6.10
C ASP A 81 -12.31 8.34 -5.18
N ILE A 82 -12.24 9.54 -4.59
CA ILE A 82 -11.11 9.97 -3.75
C ILE A 82 -10.95 9.11 -2.49
N ARG A 83 -12.01 8.42 -2.05
CA ARG A 83 -11.96 7.55 -0.86
C ARG A 83 -11.10 6.33 -1.11
N VAL A 84 -10.92 5.89 -2.35
CA VAL A 84 -10.12 4.70 -2.69
C VAL A 84 -8.64 4.90 -2.32
N PRO A 85 -7.90 5.88 -2.88
CA PRO A 85 -6.50 6.09 -2.51
C PRO A 85 -6.34 6.53 -1.05
N HIS A 86 -7.34 7.21 -0.47
CA HIS A 86 -7.35 7.54 0.95
C HIS A 86 -7.39 6.29 1.83
N PHE A 87 -8.37 5.41 1.62
CA PHE A 87 -8.54 4.17 2.36
C PHE A 87 -7.29 3.29 2.24
N VAL A 88 -6.79 3.08 1.02
CA VAL A 88 -5.55 2.32 0.80
C VAL A 88 -4.38 2.99 1.51
N GLY A 89 -4.24 4.31 1.40
CA GLY A 89 -3.21 5.06 2.11
C GLY A 89 -3.25 4.85 3.63
N LEU A 90 -4.40 5.00 4.27
CA LEU A 90 -4.55 4.80 5.72
C LEU A 90 -4.10 3.42 6.18
N HIS A 91 -4.32 2.38 5.37
CA HIS A 91 -3.98 0.99 5.70
C HIS A 91 -2.52 0.61 5.40
N ALA A 92 -1.70 1.53 4.89
CA ALA A 92 -0.29 1.28 4.59
C ALA A 92 0.49 0.73 5.79
N VAL A 93 0.30 1.35 6.97
CA VAL A 93 0.98 0.91 8.20
C VAL A 93 0.63 -0.53 8.57
N HIS A 94 -0.65 -0.91 8.46
CA HIS A 94 -1.08 -2.28 8.75
C HIS A 94 -0.43 -3.28 7.79
N MET A 95 -0.43 -2.97 6.50
CA MET A 95 0.15 -3.85 5.48
C MET A 95 1.66 -4.04 5.66
N LEU A 96 2.40 -2.99 6.02
CA LEU A 96 3.84 -3.10 6.27
C LEU A 96 4.17 -3.81 7.58
N LEU A 97 3.38 -3.61 8.64
CA LEU A 97 3.54 -4.33 9.91
C LEU A 97 3.26 -5.82 9.75
N ILE A 98 2.18 -6.18 9.04
CA ILE A 98 1.87 -7.58 8.70
C ILE A 98 3.02 -8.18 7.89
N THR A 99 3.52 -7.47 6.89
CA THR A 99 4.66 -7.93 6.08
C THR A 99 5.90 -8.20 6.95
N ALA A 100 6.27 -7.26 7.83
CA ALA A 100 7.41 -7.42 8.73
C ALA A 100 7.21 -8.61 9.70
N GLY A 101 6.01 -8.76 10.27
CA GLY A 101 5.65 -9.86 11.16
C GLY A 101 5.72 -11.23 10.47
N LEU A 102 5.15 -11.35 9.26
CA LEU A 102 5.21 -12.58 8.47
C LEU A 102 6.66 -12.96 8.11
N LEU A 103 7.49 -11.98 7.74
CA LEU A 103 8.91 -12.20 7.48
C LEU A 103 9.67 -12.65 8.73
N ALA A 104 9.35 -12.09 9.90
CA ALA A 104 9.94 -12.49 11.17
C ALA A 104 9.53 -13.92 11.57
N VAL A 105 8.26 -14.31 11.37
CA VAL A 105 7.80 -15.68 11.58
C VAL A 105 8.48 -16.64 10.61
N ALA A 106 8.54 -16.30 9.33
CA ALA A 106 9.18 -17.12 8.30
C ALA A 106 10.69 -17.32 8.55
N ALA A 107 11.37 -16.33 9.14
CA ALA A 107 12.80 -16.42 9.45
C ALA A 107 13.11 -17.49 10.52
N ARG A 108 12.11 -17.94 11.31
CA ARG A 108 12.29 -19.03 12.28
C ARG A 108 12.61 -20.37 11.62
N THR A 109 12.10 -20.61 10.42
CA THR A 109 12.31 -21.86 9.66
C THR A 109 13.20 -21.68 8.44
N ARG A 110 13.56 -20.43 8.10
CA ARG A 110 14.31 -20.08 6.89
C ARG A 110 15.56 -19.27 7.26
N PRO A 111 16.72 -19.91 7.46
CA PRO A 111 17.93 -19.24 7.95
C PRO A 111 18.46 -18.16 7.00
N TRP A 112 18.15 -18.26 5.70
CA TRP A 112 18.51 -17.26 4.69
C TRP A 112 17.73 -15.93 4.83
N LEU A 113 16.63 -15.87 5.61
CA LEU A 113 15.88 -14.64 5.91
C LEU A 113 16.56 -13.82 7.03
N THR A 114 17.81 -13.45 6.78
CA THR A 114 18.57 -12.56 7.66
C THR A 114 17.87 -11.21 7.83
N GLU A 115 18.18 -10.47 8.90
CA GLU A 115 17.59 -9.15 9.16
C GLU A 115 17.78 -8.19 7.97
N ALA A 116 18.95 -8.25 7.32
CA ALA A 116 19.24 -7.45 6.13
C ALA A 116 18.28 -7.76 4.96
N VAL A 117 17.97 -9.04 4.74
CA VAL A 117 17.02 -9.48 3.70
C VAL A 117 15.60 -9.04 4.05
N ARG A 118 15.15 -9.27 5.29
CA ARG A 118 13.81 -8.83 5.74
C ARG A 118 13.64 -7.32 5.57
N ARG A 119 14.63 -6.53 5.98
CA ARG A 119 14.63 -5.06 5.83
C ARG A 119 14.58 -4.61 4.36
N ARG A 120 15.22 -5.34 3.44
CA ARG A 120 15.15 -5.08 1.99
C ARG A 120 13.74 -5.38 1.46
N LEU A 121 13.17 -6.52 1.82
CA LEU A 121 11.82 -6.92 1.42
C LEU A 121 10.75 -5.95 1.91
N VAL A 122 10.83 -5.51 3.18
CA VAL A 122 9.96 -4.44 3.72
C VAL A 122 10.13 -3.14 2.92
N GLY A 123 11.36 -2.80 2.54
CA GLY A 123 11.63 -1.63 1.70
C GLY A 123 10.96 -1.72 0.31
N ILE A 124 11.04 -2.88 -0.34
CA ILE A 124 10.39 -3.13 -1.62
C ILE A 124 8.86 -3.04 -1.47
N MET A 125 8.31 -3.65 -0.42
CA MET A 125 6.87 -3.58 -0.14
C MET A 125 6.40 -2.13 0.09
N ALA A 126 7.17 -1.33 0.83
CA ALA A 126 6.86 0.08 1.05
C ALA A 126 6.84 0.88 -0.26
N LEU A 127 7.82 0.65 -1.16
CA LEU A 127 7.84 1.29 -2.48
C LEU A 127 6.69 0.84 -3.37
N ALA A 128 6.39 -0.46 -3.39
CA ALA A 128 5.28 -1.01 -4.15
C ALA A 128 3.93 -0.46 -3.66
N TYR A 129 3.73 -0.37 -2.34
CA TYR A 129 2.52 0.18 -1.74
C TYR A 129 2.38 1.68 -1.99
N GLY A 130 3.48 2.43 -1.88
CA GLY A 130 3.50 3.85 -2.26
C GLY A 130 3.20 4.07 -3.75
N GLY A 131 3.76 3.23 -4.62
CA GLY A 131 3.44 3.21 -6.04
C GLY A 131 1.96 2.92 -6.31
N LEU A 132 1.37 1.95 -5.60
CA LEU A 132 -0.06 1.66 -5.68
C LEU A 132 -0.92 2.86 -5.25
N ILE A 133 -0.58 3.53 -4.14
CA ILE A 133 -1.29 4.75 -3.71
C ILE A 133 -1.20 5.84 -4.79
N GLY A 134 0.00 6.10 -5.33
CA GLY A 134 0.20 7.09 -6.38
C GLY A 134 -0.54 6.74 -7.67
N MET A 135 -0.58 5.46 -8.03
CA MET A 135 -1.30 4.93 -9.18
C MET A 135 -2.83 5.12 -9.02
N LEU A 136 -3.37 4.80 -7.85
CA LEU A 136 -4.79 5.02 -7.54
C LEU A 136 -5.14 6.52 -7.52
N ALA A 137 -4.28 7.35 -6.95
CA ALA A 137 -4.45 8.81 -6.98
C ALA A 137 -4.47 9.33 -8.43
N TRP A 138 -3.55 8.84 -9.28
CA TRP A 138 -3.53 9.18 -10.70
C TRP A 138 -4.78 8.70 -11.43
N GLN A 139 -5.23 7.47 -11.20
CA GLN A 139 -6.47 6.93 -11.74
C GLN A 139 -7.68 7.81 -11.37
N VAL A 140 -7.81 8.18 -10.09
CA VAL A 140 -8.91 9.04 -9.62
C VAL A 140 -8.84 10.41 -10.28
N ASN A 141 -7.65 10.99 -10.44
CA ASN A 141 -7.48 12.28 -11.12
C ASN A 141 -7.94 12.24 -12.59
N ARG A 142 -7.89 11.06 -13.23
CA ARG A 142 -8.41 10.85 -14.59
C ARG A 142 -9.93 10.63 -14.62
N GLY A 143 -10.60 10.69 -13.47
CA GLY A 143 -12.04 10.49 -13.36
C GLY A 143 -12.49 9.05 -13.56
N GLN A 144 -11.58 8.09 -13.37
CA GLN A 144 -11.83 6.72 -13.80
C GLN A 144 -12.35 5.81 -12.69
N SER A 145 -13.43 5.09 -12.98
CA SER A 145 -13.99 4.03 -12.13
C SER A 145 -12.97 2.95 -11.79
N LEU A 146 -13.03 2.48 -10.53
CA LEU A 146 -12.21 1.37 -10.04
C LEU A 146 -12.55 0.03 -10.70
N ILE A 147 -13.83 -0.18 -11.04
CA ILE A 147 -14.30 -1.45 -11.60
C ILE A 147 -14.35 -1.48 -13.13
N HIS A 148 -14.12 -0.33 -13.77
CA HIS A 148 -13.97 -0.23 -15.22
C HIS A 148 -12.60 0.38 -15.59
N PRO A 149 -11.49 -0.32 -15.28
CA PRO A 149 -10.16 0.15 -15.62
C PRO A 149 -9.90 0.09 -17.13
N ASP A 150 -9.19 1.09 -17.63
CA ASP A 150 -8.72 1.25 -19.00
C ASP A 150 -7.31 0.69 -19.14
N ALA A 151 -6.85 0.56 -20.38
CA ALA A 151 -5.51 0.05 -20.68
C ALA A 151 -4.42 0.85 -19.95
N ARG A 152 -4.56 2.18 -19.82
CA ARG A 152 -3.59 3.03 -19.12
C ARG A 152 -3.53 2.72 -17.63
N THR A 153 -4.66 2.44 -16.98
CA THR A 153 -4.69 2.03 -15.57
C THR A 153 -4.09 0.64 -15.39
N LEU A 154 -4.37 -0.28 -16.29
CA LEU A 154 -3.76 -1.61 -16.24
C LEU A 154 -2.24 -1.54 -16.45
N ILE A 155 -1.76 -0.72 -17.39
CA ILE A 155 -0.33 -0.50 -17.63
C ILE A 155 0.34 0.14 -16.42
N GLY A 156 -0.26 1.17 -15.82
CA GLY A 156 0.30 1.81 -14.63
C GLY A 156 0.36 0.85 -13.43
N LEU A 157 -0.68 0.04 -13.23
CA LEU A 157 -0.69 -1.00 -12.20
C LEU A 157 0.41 -2.05 -12.45
N ALA A 158 0.55 -2.52 -13.69
CA ALA A 158 1.64 -3.43 -14.07
C ALA A 158 3.02 -2.79 -13.85
N GLY A 159 3.15 -1.49 -14.14
CA GLY A 159 4.35 -0.69 -13.87
C GLY A 159 4.72 -0.60 -12.40
N CYS A 160 3.76 -0.76 -11.47
CA CYS A 160 4.05 -0.88 -10.04
C CYS A 160 4.36 -2.34 -9.64
N LEU A 161 3.57 -3.30 -10.10
CA LEU A 161 3.64 -4.70 -9.62
C LEU A 161 4.82 -5.48 -10.20
N VAL A 162 5.12 -5.32 -11.49
CA VAL A 162 6.17 -6.08 -12.17
C VAL A 162 7.55 -5.77 -11.59
N PRO A 163 7.98 -4.50 -11.44
CA PRO A 163 9.29 -4.21 -10.83
C PRO A 163 9.38 -4.68 -9.37
N ALA A 164 8.29 -4.59 -8.60
CA ALA A 164 8.24 -5.09 -7.24
C ALA A 164 8.43 -6.62 -7.19
N ALA A 165 7.72 -7.37 -8.04
CA ALA A 165 7.84 -8.82 -8.14
C ALA A 165 9.25 -9.25 -8.56
N VAL A 166 9.84 -8.57 -9.55
CA VAL A 166 11.23 -8.80 -9.99
C VAL A 166 12.20 -8.54 -8.85
N ALA A 167 12.07 -7.41 -8.14
CA ALA A 167 12.95 -7.07 -7.02
C ALA A 167 12.84 -8.06 -5.86
N VAL A 168 11.62 -8.49 -5.49
CA VAL A 168 11.40 -9.52 -4.46
C VAL A 168 12.06 -10.83 -4.88
N THR A 169 11.83 -11.27 -6.11
CA THR A 169 12.39 -12.52 -6.64
C THR A 169 13.92 -12.48 -6.65
N ALA A 170 14.52 -11.38 -7.13
CA ALA A 170 15.96 -11.19 -7.14
C ALA A 170 16.56 -11.23 -5.73
N VAL A 171 15.93 -10.57 -4.75
CA VAL A 171 16.37 -10.58 -3.35
C VAL A 171 16.29 -11.99 -2.75
N ILE A 172 15.19 -12.72 -3.00
CA ILE A 172 15.03 -14.10 -2.51
C ILE A 172 16.05 -15.04 -3.14
N MET A 173 16.23 -14.98 -4.46
CA MET A 173 17.19 -15.81 -5.18
C MET A 173 18.62 -15.56 -4.70
N SER A 174 19.01 -14.28 -4.56
CA SER A 174 20.33 -13.90 -4.04
C SER A 174 20.54 -14.39 -2.60
N ALA A 175 19.54 -14.20 -1.72
CA ALA A 175 19.65 -14.62 -0.33
C ALA A 175 19.77 -16.14 -0.15
N ARG A 176 19.04 -16.92 -0.95
CA ARG A 176 19.11 -18.39 -0.93
C ARG A 176 20.48 -18.89 -1.38
N ARG A 177 21.05 -18.31 -2.44
CA ARG A 177 22.38 -18.67 -2.95
C ARG A 177 23.50 -18.43 -1.93
N VAL A 178 23.36 -17.43 -1.06
CA VAL A 178 24.34 -17.13 -0.01
C VAL A 178 24.17 -18.05 1.21
N GLY A 179 22.99 -18.64 1.41
CA GLY A 179 22.71 -19.56 2.52
C GLY A 179 23.23 -20.98 2.32
N GLU A 180 23.35 -21.47 1.08
CA GLU A 180 23.79 -22.84 0.79
C GLU A 180 25.30 -23.14 0.96
N PRO A 181 26.24 -22.22 0.64
CA PRO A 181 27.68 -22.47 0.75
C PRO A 181 28.16 -22.79 2.18
N HIS A 182 27.43 -22.31 3.21
CA HIS A 182 27.82 -22.51 4.60
C HIS A 182 27.51 -23.93 5.12
N LEU A 183 26.60 -24.67 4.48
CA LEU A 183 26.25 -26.04 4.88
C LEU A 183 27.23 -27.09 4.31
N MET A 184 27.92 -26.79 3.22
CA MET A 184 28.90 -27.70 2.59
C MET A 184 30.31 -27.59 3.19
N ALA A 185 30.61 -26.56 3.98
CA ALA A 185 31.94 -26.31 4.54
C ALA A 185 32.15 -26.87 5.97
N ALA A 186 31.21 -27.66 6.51
CA ALA A 186 31.41 -28.32 7.80
C ALA A 186 32.48 -29.43 7.65
N PRO A 187 33.62 -29.35 8.36
CA PRO A 187 34.61 -30.40 8.31
C PRO A 187 34.04 -31.67 8.97
N THR A 188 33.97 -32.76 8.20
CA THR A 188 33.88 -34.10 8.75
C THR A 188 35.16 -34.38 9.52
N THR A 189 35.15 -34.09 10.81
CA THR A 189 36.17 -34.59 11.74
C THR A 189 35.94 -36.07 11.94
N ALA A 190 36.81 -36.89 11.37
CA ALA A 190 37.06 -38.27 11.75
C ALA A 190 38.45 -38.34 12.41
#